data_AF-A0A7Y4SWF9-F1
#
_entry.id   AF-A0A7Y4SWF9-F1
#
_cell.length_a   1.000
_cell.length_b   1.000
_cell.length_c   1.000
_cell.angle_alpha   90.00
_cell.angle_beta   90.00
_cell.angle_gamma   90.00
#
_symmetry.space_group_name_H-M   'P 1'
#
loop_
_entity.id
_entity.type
_entity.pdbx_description
1 polymer ?
#
loop_
_entity_poly.entity_id
_entity_poly.type
_entity_poly.pdbx_seq_one_letter_code
_entity_poly.pdbx_strand_id
1 'polypeptide(L)'
;MALVAPLTRTPMFFSIDERPAAIIIVSDPERVMIPDAETLGELFELTPAEAALTRLFAQGITLGEAAARLGLRLDTVRTRLKTIFEKTNTHRQADLLRLVLLGTPQP
;
A
#
# COMPACT_ATOMS: atom_id res chain seq x y z
N MET A 1 -7.74 -14.96 -1.07
CA MET A 1 -6.86 -15.64 -0.09
C MET A 1 -7.28 -15.15 1.30
N ALA A 2 -7.45 -16.00 2.30
CA ALA A 2 -7.94 -15.59 3.62
C ALA A 2 -6.80 -15.70 4.65
N LEU A 3 -6.55 -14.62 5.38
CA LEU A 3 -5.63 -14.58 6.52
C LEU A 3 -6.46 -14.60 7.81
N VAL A 4 -6.11 -15.47 8.75
CA VAL A 4 -6.73 -15.56 10.07
C VAL A 4 -5.66 -15.31 11.13
N ALA A 5 -5.86 -14.27 11.94
CA ALA A 5 -4.97 -13.94 13.06
C ALA A 5 -5.77 -13.95 14.39
N PRO A 6 -5.20 -14.49 15.48
CA PRO A 6 -5.83 -14.41 16.80
C PRO A 6 -5.86 -12.96 17.28
N LEU A 7 -7.01 -12.52 17.81
CA LEU A 7 -7.16 -11.18 18.37
C LEU A 7 -6.55 -11.12 19.78
N THR A 8 -5.43 -10.43 19.95
CA THR A 8 -4.97 -10.00 21.27
C THR A 8 -5.91 -8.89 21.74
N ARG A 9 -6.62 -9.12 22.86
CA ARG A 9 -7.67 -8.24 23.39
C ARG A 9 -7.11 -6.84 23.70
N THR A 10 -7.41 -5.84 22.86
CA THR A 10 -7.35 -4.42 23.24
C THR A 10 -8.77 -3.99 23.59
N PRO A 11 -9.03 -3.40 24.78
CA PRO A 11 -10.37 -3.01 25.18
C PRO A 11 -10.77 -1.74 24.42
N MET A 12 -11.24 -1.88 23.18
CA MET A 12 -11.91 -0.80 22.47
C MET A 12 -13.18 -1.32 21.77
N PHE A 13 -14.30 -0.73 22.18
CA PHE A 13 -15.61 -0.65 21.51
C PHE A 13 -16.47 -1.90 21.27
N PHE A 14 -15.95 -3.13 21.37
CA PHE A 14 -16.79 -4.32 21.24
C PHE A 14 -16.87 -5.09 22.56
N SER A 15 -18.04 -5.12 23.20
CA SER A 15 -18.35 -6.12 24.23
C SER A 15 -18.47 -7.49 23.56
N ILE A 16 -17.32 -8.06 23.22
CA ILE A 16 -17.20 -9.47 22.91
C ILE A 16 -17.15 -10.18 24.26
N ASP A 17 -18.25 -10.83 24.63
CA ASP A 17 -18.30 -11.81 25.72
C ASP A 17 -17.08 -12.75 25.63
N GLU A 18 -16.67 -13.38 26.74
CA GLU A 18 -15.41 -14.12 26.98
C GLU A 18 -15.05 -15.30 26.03
N ARG A 19 -15.63 -15.36 24.83
CA ARG A 19 -15.39 -16.35 23.80
C ARG A 19 -14.23 -15.93 22.88
N PRO A 20 -13.41 -16.89 22.40
CA PRO A 20 -12.37 -16.60 21.43
C PRO A 20 -12.94 -15.92 20.18
N ALA A 21 -12.31 -14.83 19.75
CA ALA A 21 -12.66 -14.12 18.52
C ALA A 21 -11.47 -14.12 17.56
N ALA A 22 -11.78 -14.17 16.26
CA ALA A 22 -10.81 -14.07 15.18
C ALA A 22 -11.29 -13.03 14.16
N ILE A 23 -10.37 -12.27 13.57
CA ILE A 23 -10.66 -11.44 12.39
C ILE A 23 -10.35 -12.27 11.14
N ILE A 24 -11.30 -12.30 10.21
CA ILE A 24 -11.11 -12.86 8.88
C ILE A 24 -11.07 -11.68 7.90
N ILE A 25 -9.92 -11.47 7.26
CA ILE A 25 -9.79 -10.50 6.17
C ILE A 25 -9.97 -11.29 4.87
N VAL A 26 -11.07 -11.00 4.16
CA VAL A 26 -11.37 -11.62 2.86
C VAL A 26 -11.04 -10.61 1.78
N SER A 27 -9.96 -10.87 1.05
CA SER A 27 -9.60 -10.12 -0.15
C SER A 27 -9.96 -10.95 -1.40
N ASP A 28 -10.78 -10.37 -2.26
CA ASP A 28 -11.12 -10.93 -3.58
C ASP A 28 -9.96 -10.63 -4.55
N PRO A 29 -9.22 -11.67 -5.01
CA PRO A 29 -8.08 -11.46 -5.89
C PRO A 29 -8.47 -10.98 -7.30
N GLU A 30 -9.73 -11.18 -7.73
CA GLU A 30 -10.22 -10.66 -9.01
C GLU A 30 -10.65 -9.19 -8.90
N ARG A 31 -10.98 -8.72 -7.70
CA ARG A 31 -11.19 -7.30 -7.38
C ARG A 31 -9.96 -6.69 -6.71
N VAL A 32 -8.92 -6.47 -7.50
CA VAL A 32 -7.79 -5.64 -7.08
C VAL A 32 -8.27 -4.19 -6.92
N MET A 33 -8.68 -3.81 -5.71
CA MET A 33 -8.92 -2.42 -5.38
C MET A 33 -7.59 -1.73 -5.11
N ILE A 34 -7.13 -0.95 -6.08
CA ILE A 34 -5.97 -0.07 -5.90
C ILE A 34 -6.42 1.07 -4.97
N PRO A 35 -5.81 1.24 -3.78
CA PRO A 35 -6.16 2.34 -2.89
C PRO A 35 -6.00 3.69 -3.60
N ASP A 36 -6.82 4.67 -3.23
CA ASP A 36 -6.62 6.03 -3.72
C ASP A 36 -5.35 6.65 -3.13
N ALA A 37 -4.92 7.78 -3.71
CA ALA A 37 -3.67 8.41 -3.32
C ALA A 37 -3.73 8.99 -1.89
N GLU A 38 -4.91 9.36 -1.41
CA GLU A 38 -5.08 9.87 -0.05
C GLU A 38 -4.84 8.75 0.97
N THR A 39 -5.49 7.60 0.77
CA THR A 39 -5.31 6.40 1.60
C THR A 39 -3.86 5.93 1.60
N LEU A 40 -3.18 5.93 0.45
CA LEU A 40 -1.75 5.58 0.36
C LEU A 40 -0.86 6.58 1.11
N GLY A 41 -1.23 7.86 1.08
CA GLY A 41 -0.57 8.92 1.84
C GLY A 41 -0.62 8.65 3.34
N GLU A 42 -1.81 8.30 3.84
CA GLU A 42 -2.04 8.03 5.26
C GLU A 42 -1.37 6.74 5.74
N LEU A 43 -1.47 5.65 4.97
CA LEU A 43 -0.94 4.33 5.36
C LEU A 43 0.59 4.27 5.39
N PHE A 44 1.25 5.03 4.53
CA PHE A 44 2.70 4.93 4.28
C PHE A 44 3.44 6.26 4.48
N GLU A 45 2.79 7.25 5.09
CA GLU A 45 3.32 8.60 5.32
C GLU A 45 3.90 9.25 4.04
N LEU A 46 3.25 8.97 2.91
CA LEU A 46 3.65 9.50 1.61
C LEU A 46 3.11 10.93 1.45
N THR A 47 3.92 11.81 0.88
CA THR A 47 3.44 13.10 0.40
C THR A 47 2.41 12.88 -0.71
N PRO A 48 1.51 13.85 -0.98
CA PRO A 48 0.47 13.70 -2.00
C PRO A 48 1.03 13.27 -3.36
N ALA A 49 2.23 13.72 -3.66
CA ALA A 49 2.86 13.53 -4.95
C ALA A 49 3.67 12.21 -5.02
N GLU A 50 4.09 11.66 -3.87
CA GLU A 50 4.60 10.29 -3.74
C GLU A 50 3.45 9.27 -3.84
N ALA A 51 2.32 9.56 -3.20
CA ALA A 51 1.16 8.70 -3.24
C ALA A 51 0.54 8.64 -4.65
N ALA A 52 0.46 9.78 -5.35
CA ALA A 52 0.05 9.82 -6.75
C ALA A 52 0.95 8.97 -7.66
N LEU A 53 2.27 9.03 -7.45
CA LEU A 53 3.22 8.23 -8.20
C LEU A 53 3.08 6.72 -7.89
N THR A 54 2.91 6.38 -6.61
CA THR A 54 2.70 4.99 -6.15
C THR A 54 1.43 4.40 -6.75
N ARG A 55 0.34 5.18 -6.80
CA ARG A 55 -0.92 4.77 -7.41
C ARG A 55 -0.79 4.51 -8.91
N LEU A 56 -0.02 5.33 -9.64
CA LEU A 56 0.26 5.07 -11.06
C LEU A 56 0.99 3.73 -11.24
N PHE A 57 1.99 3.44 -10.40
CA PHE A 57 2.67 2.14 -10.46
C PHE A 57 1.73 0.98 -10.16
N ALA A 58 0.82 1.13 -9.18
CA ALA A 58 -0.17 0.11 -8.86
C ALA A 58 -1.17 -0.15 -10.01
N GLN A 59 -1.35 0.81 -10.91
CA GLN A 59 -2.11 0.66 -12.15
C GLN A 59 -1.31 0.01 -13.29
N GLY A 60 -0.06 -0.43 -13.04
CA GLY A 60 0.82 -1.03 -14.04
C GLY A 60 1.57 -0.03 -14.92
N ILE A 61 1.53 1.27 -14.58
CA ILE A 61 2.23 2.30 -15.35
C ILE A 61 3.74 2.20 -15.12
N THR A 62 4.50 2.31 -16.20
CA THR A 62 5.97 2.27 -16.15
C THR A 62 6.56 3.60 -15.68
N LEU A 63 7.85 3.62 -15.33
CA LEU A 63 8.54 4.86 -14.95
C LEU A 63 8.50 5.94 -16.04
N GLY A 64 8.67 5.54 -17.31
CA GLY A 64 8.65 6.46 -18.43
C GLY A 64 7.27 7.06 -18.69
N GLU A 65 6.23 6.23 -18.61
CA GLU A 65 4.84 6.69 -18.75
C GLU A 65 4.40 7.57 -17.57
N ALA A 66 4.84 7.25 -16.35
CA ALA A 66 4.59 8.08 -15.18
C ALA A 66 5.26 9.46 -15.32
N ALA A 67 6.51 9.49 -15.82
CA ALA A 67 7.21 10.73 -16.13
C ALA A 67 6.43 11.57 -17.15
N ALA A 68 5.98 10.95 -18.24
CA ALA A 68 5.17 11.62 -19.27
C ALA A 68 3.83 12.14 -18.71
N ARG A 69 3.09 11.33 -17.94
CA ARG A 69 1.79 11.72 -17.36
C ARG A 69 1.88 12.84 -16.34
N LEU A 70 2.97 12.89 -15.57
CA LEU A 70 3.18 13.89 -14.53
C LEU A 70 3.95 15.13 -15.04
N GLY A 71 4.38 15.16 -16.31
CA GLY A 71 5.21 16.23 -16.85
C GLY A 71 6.59 16.32 -16.18
N LEU A 72 7.09 15.20 -15.66
CA LEU A 72 8.36 15.13 -14.94
C LEU A 72 9.45 14.51 -15.80
N ARG A 73 10.70 14.83 -15.49
CA ARG A 73 11.83 14.11 -16.06
C ARG A 73 11.98 12.74 -15.39
N LEU A 74 12.53 11.78 -16.13
CA LEU A 74 12.69 10.40 -15.65
C LEU A 74 13.57 10.31 -14.39
N ASP A 75 14.59 11.15 -14.29
CA ASP A 75 15.45 11.25 -13.10
C ASP A 75 14.67 11.76 -11.88
N THR A 76 13.77 12.73 -12.03
CA THR A 76 12.90 13.19 -10.94
C THR A 76 12.00 12.07 -10.43
N VAL A 77 11.42 11.28 -11.35
CA VAL A 77 10.60 10.12 -10.98
C VAL A 77 11.43 9.07 -10.23
N ARG A 78 12.66 8.79 -10.70
CA ARG A 78 13.58 7.85 -10.02
C ARG A 78 13.97 8.33 -8.62
N THR A 79 14.27 9.62 -8.46
CA THR A 79 14.60 10.20 -7.16
C THR A 79 13.42 10.08 -6.20
N ARG A 80 12.20 10.43 -6.64
CA ARG A 80 11.00 10.26 -5.81
C ARG A 80 10.74 8.80 -5.47
N LEU A 81 10.94 7.88 -6.43
CA LEU A 81 10.79 6.45 -6.18
C LEU A 81 11.75 5.96 -5.09
N LYS A 82 12.98 6.49 -5.05
CA LYS A 82 13.92 6.17 -3.97
C LYS A 82 13.40 6.59 -2.60
N THR A 83 12.81 7.79 -2.49
CA THR A 83 12.21 8.23 -1.23
C THR A 83 11.00 7.38 -0.83
N ILE A 84 10.18 6.97 -1.81
CA ILE A 84 9.07 6.03 -1.56
C ILE A 84 9.60 4.69 -1.03
N PHE A 85 10.67 4.15 -1.61
CA PHE A 85 11.32 2.94 -1.15
C PHE A 85 11.81 3.04 0.30
N GLU A 86 12.44 4.17 0.65
CA GLU A 86 12.89 4.44 2.03
C GLU A 86 11.69 4.48 3.01
N LYS A 87 10.60 5.18 2.65
CA LYS A 87 9.40 5.29 3.49
C LYS A 87 8.61 3.99 3.64
N THR A 88 8.60 3.17 2.59
CA THR A 88 7.85 1.90 2.55
C THR A 88 8.70 0.70 2.95
N ASN A 89 9.97 0.89 3.28
CA ASN A 89 10.95 -0.16 3.53
C ASN A 89 11.00 -1.22 2.39
N THR A 90 10.99 -0.74 1.15
CA THR A 90 11.09 -1.59 -0.05
C THR A 90 12.33 -1.23 -0.86
N HIS A 91 12.74 -2.10 -1.78
CA HIS A 91 13.93 -1.88 -2.60
C HIS A 91 13.70 -2.05 -4.10
N ARG A 92 12.55 -2.62 -4.49
CA ARG A 92 12.17 -2.82 -5.89
C ARG A 92 10.74 -2.37 -6.10
N GLN A 93 10.43 -1.90 -7.30
CA GLN A 93 9.08 -1.48 -7.66
C GLN A 93 8.08 -2.62 -7.45
N ALA A 94 8.44 -3.86 -7.80
CA ALA A 94 7.59 -5.02 -7.58
C ALA A 94 7.28 -5.26 -6.09
N ASP A 95 8.23 -5.01 -5.18
CA ASP A 95 8.04 -5.17 -3.73
C ASP A 95 7.08 -4.10 -3.18
N LEU A 96 7.24 -2.85 -3.65
CA LEU A 96 6.31 -1.76 -3.36
C LEU A 96 4.88 -2.11 -3.83
N LEU A 97 4.74 -2.63 -5.05
CA LEU A 97 3.42 -3.02 -5.57
C LEU A 97 2.80 -4.16 -4.76
N ARG A 98 3.62 -5.13 -4.37
CA ARG A 98 3.17 -6.22 -3.50
C ARG A 98 2.64 -5.68 -2.18
N LEU A 99 3.37 -4.78 -1.53
CA LEU A 99 2.96 -4.12 -0.29
C LEU A 99 1.64 -3.38 -0.45
N VAL A 100 1.52 -2.55 -1.51
CA VAL A 100 0.34 -1.72 -1.77
C VAL A 100 -0.91 -2.56 -2.07
N LEU A 101 -0.78 -3.66 -2.81
CA LEU A 101 -1.91 -4.48 -3.23
C LEU A 101 -2.34 -5.52 -2.19
N LEU A 102 -1.43 -5.95 -1.30
CA LEU A 102 -1.74 -6.93 -0.26
C LEU A 102 -1.98 -6.30 1.12
N GLY A 103 -1.58 -5.05 1.34
CA GLY A 103 -1.79 -4.34 2.59
C GLY A 103 -1.02 -4.92 3.80
N THR A 104 -0.07 -5.83 3.58
CA THR A 104 0.73 -6.43 4.65
C THR A 104 2.12 -5.77 4.68
N PRO A 105 2.45 -4.95 5.70
CA PRO A 105 3.82 -4.50 5.90
C PRO A 105 4.76 -5.72 6.02
N GLN A 106 5.84 -5.70 5.25
CA GLN A 106 6.88 -6.72 5.31
C GLN A 106 7.65 -6.53 6.65
N PRO A 107 7.89 -7.58 7.44
CA PRO A 107 8.61 -7.46 8.72
C PRO A 107 10.05 -6.98 8.54
#